data_AF-A0AAW0ZE58-F1
#
_entry.id   AF-A0AAW0ZE58-F1
#
_cell.length_a   1.000
_cell.length_b   1.000
_cell.length_c   1.000
_cell.angle_alpha   90.00
_cell.angle_beta   90.00
_cell.angle_gamma   90.00
#
_symmetry.space_group_name_H-M   'P 1'
#
loop_
_entity.id
_entity.type
_entity.pdbx_description
1 polymer ?
#
loop_
_entity_poly.entity_id
_entity_poly.type
_entity_poly.pdbx_seq_one_letter_code
_entity_poly.pdbx_strand_id
1 'polypeptide(L)'
;MSKGEESRESYESASTSPDEDDDRSRKRSAYESFVKITREQIEEVQRELCLIKLCWPEVDRARDLYLKSLPSSYCTVTDKEKLLAWYAENFRRQYHAKYPERKPLLLMCENECGVQKFVSTTIRRSTLPYPELYTWQGCGKFVGDYIEYEPLDKALKMVSESKRVCFH
;
A
#
# COMPACT_ATOMS: atom_id res chain seq x y z
N MET A 1 -42.12 9.07 -66.21
CA MET A 1 -43.06 8.02 -65.78
C MET A 1 -42.25 6.96 -65.05
N SER A 2 -42.44 6.87 -63.73
CA SER A 2 -42.53 5.62 -62.96
C SER A 2 -42.44 5.98 -61.47
N LYS A 3 -43.56 5.73 -60.78
CA LYS A 3 -43.74 5.76 -59.34
C LYS A 3 -43.20 4.46 -58.74
N GLY A 4 -42.85 4.50 -57.46
CA GLY A 4 -42.62 3.34 -56.59
C GLY A 4 -42.11 3.86 -55.25
N GLU A 5 -43.00 4.40 -54.41
CA GLU A 5 -43.77 3.70 -53.37
C GLU A 5 -42.89 3.27 -52.18
N GLU A 6 -43.08 4.05 -51.11
CA GLU A 6 -42.55 3.93 -49.76
C GLU A 6 -43.29 2.80 -49.02
N SER A 7 -42.59 1.70 -48.74
CA SER A 7 -43.12 0.63 -47.89
C SER A 7 -42.63 0.82 -46.46
N ARG A 8 -43.49 1.43 -45.65
CA ARG A 8 -43.40 1.48 -44.20
C ARG A 8 -43.88 0.14 -43.63
N GLU A 9 -42.95 -0.74 -43.28
CA GLU A 9 -43.28 -1.94 -42.50
C GLU A 9 -43.46 -1.55 -41.03
N SER A 10 -44.73 -1.36 -40.64
CA SER A 10 -45.17 -1.30 -39.25
C SER A 10 -45.29 -2.73 -38.74
N TYR A 11 -44.28 -3.24 -38.03
CA TYR A 11 -44.45 -4.47 -37.26
C TYR A 11 -45.08 -4.11 -35.91
N GLU A 12 -46.35 -4.47 -35.79
CA GLU A 12 -47.09 -4.44 -34.54
C GLU A 12 -46.84 -5.78 -33.83
N SER A 13 -46.24 -5.74 -32.64
CA SER A 13 -46.11 -6.90 -31.78
C SER A 13 -46.58 -6.53 -30.38
N ALA A 14 -47.90 -6.63 -30.18
CA ALA A 14 -48.44 -7.02 -28.89
C ALA A 14 -48.07 -8.50 -28.70
N SER A 15 -47.52 -8.97 -27.59
CA SER A 15 -48.06 -8.83 -26.25
C SER A 15 -46.95 -9.12 -25.24
N THR A 16 -46.50 -8.12 -24.49
CA THR A 16 -45.75 -8.37 -23.25
C THR A 16 -46.75 -8.79 -22.19
N SER A 17 -46.71 -10.06 -21.80
CA SER A 17 -47.34 -10.58 -20.59
C SER A 17 -46.82 -9.78 -19.37
N PRO A 18 -47.69 -9.21 -18.52
CA PRO A 18 -47.28 -8.33 -17.41
C PRO A 18 -46.48 -8.99 -16.28
N ASP A 19 -46.30 -10.31 -16.32
CA ASP A 19 -45.85 -11.09 -15.15
C ASP A 19 -44.32 -11.27 -15.04
N GLU A 20 -43.52 -10.72 -15.97
CA GLU A 20 -42.05 -10.87 -15.94
C GLU A 20 -41.26 -9.64 -15.44
N ASP A 21 -41.93 -8.49 -15.24
CA ASP A 21 -41.25 -7.26 -14.81
C ASP A 21 -41.03 -7.18 -13.29
N ASP A 22 -41.83 -7.87 -12.48
CA ASP A 22 -41.70 -7.88 -11.01
C ASP A 22 -40.51 -8.73 -10.52
N ASP A 23 -40.25 -9.88 -11.16
CA ASP A 23 -39.14 -10.78 -10.78
C ASP A 23 -37.77 -10.18 -11.12
N ARG A 24 -37.67 -9.42 -12.22
CA ARG A 24 -36.42 -8.76 -12.62
C ARG A 24 -36.07 -7.58 -11.72
N SER A 25 -37.07 -6.83 -11.24
CA SER A 25 -36.88 -5.71 -10.30
C SER A 25 -36.62 -6.17 -8.86
N ARG A 26 -37.12 -7.34 -8.48
CA ARG A 26 -36.88 -7.96 -7.17
C ARG A 26 -35.48 -8.58 -7.07
N LYS A 27 -35.03 -9.24 -8.14
CA LYS A 27 -33.62 -9.62 -8.30
C LYS A 27 -32.75 -8.34 -8.31
N ARG A 28 -33.17 -7.30 -9.07
CA ARG A 28 -32.82 -5.86 -9.00
C ARG A 28 -32.15 -5.34 -7.73
N SER A 29 -32.98 -5.44 -6.69
CA SER A 29 -32.78 -4.91 -5.36
C SER A 29 -32.06 -5.91 -4.45
N ALA A 30 -32.24 -7.22 -4.69
CA ALA A 30 -31.57 -8.27 -3.93
C ALA A 30 -30.05 -8.33 -4.17
N TYR A 31 -29.57 -8.06 -5.38
CA TYR A 31 -28.12 -7.97 -5.65
C TYR A 31 -27.50 -6.59 -5.36
N GLU A 32 -28.30 -5.52 -5.33
CA GLU A 32 -27.88 -4.23 -4.75
C GLU A 32 -27.74 -4.33 -3.21
N SER A 33 -28.53 -5.20 -2.59
CA SER A 33 -28.58 -5.42 -1.15
C SER A 33 -27.44 -6.29 -0.58
N PHE A 34 -26.63 -6.99 -1.39
CA PHE A 34 -25.76 -8.07 -0.88
C PHE A 34 -24.25 -7.88 -1.02
N VAL A 35 -23.75 -6.67 -1.29
CA VAL A 35 -22.33 -6.36 -1.05
C VAL A 35 -22.21 -5.04 -0.31
N LYS A 36 -22.56 -5.04 0.98
CA LYS A 36 -22.11 -3.99 1.89
C LYS A 36 -20.60 -4.17 2.08
N ILE A 37 -19.82 -3.59 1.16
CA ILE A 37 -18.37 -3.52 1.29
C ILE A 37 -18.09 -2.75 2.58
N THR A 38 -17.54 -3.44 3.59
CA THR A 38 -17.19 -2.80 4.86
C THR A 38 -15.84 -2.10 4.76
N ARG A 39 -15.57 -1.15 5.65
CA ARG A 39 -14.28 -0.45 5.68
C ARG A 39 -13.13 -1.43 5.93
N GLU A 40 -13.36 -2.43 6.77
CA GLU A 40 -12.39 -3.47 7.10
C GLU A 40 -12.05 -4.32 5.87
N GLN A 41 -13.05 -4.65 5.04
CA GLN A 41 -12.84 -5.37 3.77
C GLN A 41 -12.03 -4.53 2.78
N ILE A 42 -12.26 -3.21 2.72
CA ILE A 42 -11.46 -2.31 1.88
C ILE A 42 -10.01 -2.27 2.39
N GLU A 43 -9.81 -2.15 3.70
CA GLU A 43 -8.48 -2.12 4.31
C GLU A 43 -7.73 -3.45 4.10
N GLU A 44 -8.40 -4.58 4.23
CA GLU A 44 -7.83 -5.91 3.98
C GLU A 44 -7.43 -6.07 2.52
N VAL A 45 -8.33 -5.78 1.58
CA VAL A 45 -8.05 -5.80 0.15
C VAL A 45 -6.96 -4.80 -0.22
N GLN A 46 -6.91 -3.63 0.41
CA GLN A 46 -5.84 -2.66 0.18
C GLN A 46 -4.48 -3.17 0.68
N ARG A 47 -4.43 -3.88 1.82
CA ARG A 47 -3.20 -4.53 2.29
C ARG A 47 -2.74 -5.64 1.34
N GLU A 48 -3.68 -6.40 0.79
CA GLU A 48 -3.38 -7.50 -0.14
C GLU A 48 -2.97 -6.99 -1.54
N LEU A 49 -3.65 -5.96 -2.07
CA LEU A 49 -3.52 -5.51 -3.46
C LEU A 49 -2.64 -4.28 -3.66
N CYS A 50 -2.42 -3.45 -2.64
CA CYS A 50 -1.90 -2.08 -2.79
C CYS A 50 -0.89 -1.69 -1.70
N LEU A 51 0.34 -2.22 -1.79
CA LEU A 51 1.44 -1.68 -0.98
C LEU A 51 1.79 -0.23 -1.38
N ILE A 52 1.56 0.14 -2.65
CA ILE A 52 1.66 1.51 -3.15
C ILE A 52 0.24 2.10 -3.27
N LYS A 53 0.01 3.27 -2.66
CA LYS A 53 -1.26 3.97 -2.67
C LYS A 53 -1.37 4.75 -3.98
N LEU A 54 -2.44 4.47 -4.74
CA LEU A 54 -2.72 5.11 -6.03
C LEU A 54 -3.81 6.20 -5.92
N CYS A 55 -4.09 6.62 -4.69
CA CYS A 55 -4.89 7.78 -4.38
C CYS A 55 -4.01 8.79 -3.64
N TRP A 56 -4.21 10.07 -3.93
CA TRP A 56 -3.42 11.16 -3.35
C TRP A 56 -4.37 12.16 -2.70
N PRO A 57 -4.93 11.82 -1.52
CA PRO A 57 -5.78 12.75 -0.79
C PRO A 57 -4.98 13.99 -0.38
N GLU A 58 -5.66 15.13 -0.29
CA GLU A 58 -5.05 16.34 0.25
C GLU A 58 -4.75 16.14 1.74
N VAL A 59 -3.52 16.44 2.14
CA VAL A 59 -3.09 16.39 3.54
C VAL A 59 -3.27 17.77 4.16
N ASP A 60 -4.00 17.84 5.29
CA ASP A 60 -4.14 19.08 6.06
C ASP A 60 -2.82 19.45 6.74
N ARG A 61 -2.06 20.35 6.09
CA ARG A 61 -0.77 20.87 6.57
C ARG A 61 -0.92 21.98 7.61
N ALA A 62 -2.14 22.45 7.88
CA ALA A 62 -2.33 23.66 8.65
C ALA A 62 -2.05 23.48 10.16
N ARG A 63 -2.11 22.25 10.65
CA ARG A 63 -2.06 21.93 12.09
C ARG A 63 -0.65 21.83 12.66
N ASP A 64 0.36 21.58 11.82
CA ASP A 64 1.72 21.30 12.29
C ASP A 64 2.73 22.35 11.77
N LEU A 65 3.35 23.08 12.70
CA LEU A 65 4.37 24.09 12.40
C LEU A 65 5.64 23.47 11.80
N TYR A 66 6.00 22.24 12.20
CA TYR A 66 7.12 21.52 11.62
C TYR A 66 6.85 21.19 10.15
N LEU A 67 5.66 20.66 9.83
CA LEU A 67 5.27 20.35 8.43
C LEU A 67 5.18 21.60 7.53
N LYS A 68 4.91 22.77 8.11
CA LYS A 68 4.96 24.05 7.39
C LYS A 68 6.38 24.49 7.06
N SER A 69 7.36 24.11 7.88
CA SER A 69 8.77 24.43 7.64
C SER A 69 9.40 23.58 6.52
N LEU A 70 8.78 22.45 6.18
CA LEU A 70 9.30 21.51 5.17
C LEU A 70 9.08 22.04 3.74
N PRO A 71 10.01 21.77 2.80
CA PRO A 71 9.88 22.18 1.40
C PRO A 71 8.59 21.63 0.77
N SER A 72 7.96 22.39 -0.12
CA SER A 72 6.73 21.96 -0.78
C SER A 72 6.89 20.62 -1.51
N SER A 73 8.04 20.37 -2.13
CA SER A 73 8.34 19.11 -2.84
C SER A 73 8.31 17.89 -1.92
N TYR A 74 8.52 18.07 -0.62
CA TYR A 74 8.44 17.02 0.38
C TYR A 74 6.99 16.66 0.73
N CYS A 75 6.08 17.61 0.56
CA CYS A 75 4.68 17.49 0.97
C CYS A 75 3.69 17.32 -0.19
N THR A 76 4.16 17.32 -1.45
CA THR A 76 3.30 17.21 -2.63
C THR A 76 3.79 16.12 -3.57
N VAL A 77 2.87 15.45 -4.27
CA VAL A 77 3.21 14.48 -5.34
C VAL A 77 2.82 15.09 -6.69
N THR A 78 3.81 15.27 -7.57
CA THR A 78 3.63 15.75 -8.94
C THR A 78 2.98 14.69 -9.81
N ASP A 79 2.33 15.07 -10.91
CA ASP A 79 1.67 14.11 -11.80
C ASP A 79 2.65 13.10 -12.44
N LYS A 80 3.91 13.50 -12.62
CA LYS A 80 4.99 12.59 -13.04
C LYS A 80 5.27 11.52 -11.98
N GLU A 81 5.37 11.93 -10.70
CA GLU A 81 5.55 10.98 -9.59
C GLU A 81 4.32 10.06 -9.45
N LYS A 82 3.10 10.59 -9.63
CA LYS A 82 1.87 9.79 -9.63
C LYS A 82 1.89 8.71 -10.73
N LEU A 83 2.28 9.09 -11.95
CA LEU A 83 2.43 8.14 -13.06
C LEU A 83 3.51 7.08 -12.77
N LEU A 84 4.63 7.48 -12.18
CA LEU A 84 5.67 6.53 -11.76
C LEU A 84 5.17 5.57 -10.67
N ALA A 85 4.29 6.01 -9.76
CA ALA A 85 3.70 5.16 -8.74
C ALA A 85 2.87 4.02 -9.36
N TRP A 86 2.12 4.31 -10.43
CA TRP A 86 1.42 3.29 -11.22
C TRP A 86 2.37 2.25 -11.81
N TYR A 87 3.47 2.70 -12.42
CA TYR A 87 4.48 1.78 -12.97
C TYR A 87 5.15 0.94 -11.88
N ALA A 88 5.46 1.55 -10.73
CA ALA A 88 6.06 0.86 -9.60
C ALA A 88 5.14 -0.22 -9.03
N GLU A 89 3.83 0.06 -8.91
CA GLU A 89 2.86 -0.91 -8.42
C GLU A 89 2.69 -2.07 -9.41
N ASN A 90 2.64 -1.77 -10.71
CA ASN A 90 2.62 -2.79 -11.75
C ASN A 90 3.87 -3.69 -11.68
N PHE A 91 5.06 -3.09 -11.59
CA PHE A 91 6.31 -3.83 -11.46
C PHE A 91 6.34 -4.70 -10.20
N ARG A 92 5.89 -4.19 -9.06
CA ARG A 92 5.80 -4.93 -7.80
C ARG A 92 4.92 -6.18 -7.95
N ARG A 93 3.77 -6.06 -8.61
CA ARG A 93 2.86 -7.19 -8.90
C ARG A 93 3.52 -8.23 -9.80
N GLN A 94 4.18 -7.80 -10.86
CA GLN A 94 4.94 -8.70 -11.75
C GLN A 94 6.07 -9.42 -11.00
N TYR A 95 6.79 -8.71 -10.14
CA TYR A 95 7.85 -9.29 -9.33
C TYR A 95 7.31 -10.35 -8.37
N HIS A 96 6.21 -10.06 -7.67
CA HIS A 96 5.59 -11.02 -6.76
C HIS A 96 5.04 -12.25 -7.50
N ALA A 97 4.41 -12.07 -8.66
CA ALA A 97 3.95 -13.18 -9.48
C ALA A 97 5.10 -14.10 -9.94
N LYS A 98 6.27 -13.52 -10.23
CA LYS A 98 7.46 -14.28 -10.62
C LYS A 98 8.17 -14.93 -9.43
N TYR A 99 8.11 -14.33 -8.25
CA TYR A 99 8.82 -14.76 -7.04
C TYR A 99 7.90 -14.76 -5.82
N PRO A 100 6.93 -15.70 -5.72
CA PRO A 100 5.90 -15.68 -4.67
C PRO A 100 6.48 -15.83 -3.26
N GLU A 101 7.54 -16.62 -3.09
CA GLU A 101 8.22 -16.85 -1.80
C GLU A 101 9.07 -15.67 -1.32
N ARG A 102 9.26 -14.65 -2.16
CA ARG A 102 10.05 -13.47 -1.80
C ARG A 102 9.18 -12.41 -1.16
N LYS A 103 9.74 -11.72 -0.17
CA LYS A 103 9.10 -10.56 0.44
C LYS A 103 8.75 -9.51 -0.65
N PRO A 104 7.59 -8.83 -0.53
CA PRO A 104 7.22 -7.78 -1.46
C PRO A 104 8.24 -6.65 -1.51
N LEU A 105 8.41 -6.03 -2.69
CA LEU A 105 9.32 -4.91 -2.86
C LEU A 105 8.75 -3.63 -2.21
N LEU A 106 9.52 -3.02 -1.32
CA LEU A 106 9.23 -1.70 -0.76
C LEU A 106 9.81 -0.62 -1.68
N LEU A 107 9.02 -0.17 -2.66
CA LEU A 107 9.44 0.85 -3.64
C LEU A 107 9.05 2.27 -3.22
N MET A 108 7.94 2.40 -2.49
CA MET A 108 7.46 3.68 -1.98
C MET A 108 6.99 3.52 -0.54
N CYS A 109 7.19 4.56 0.27
CA CYS A 109 6.74 4.61 1.66
C CYS A 109 6.25 6.02 1.99
N GLU A 110 5.44 6.15 3.04
CA GLU A 110 5.05 7.46 3.55
C GLU A 110 6.22 8.13 4.27
N ASN A 111 6.34 9.43 4.08
CA ASN A 111 7.23 10.27 4.88
C ASN A 111 6.49 10.85 6.10
N GLU A 112 7.17 11.70 6.86
CA GLU A 112 6.65 12.38 8.06
C GLU A 112 5.47 13.31 7.75
N CYS A 113 5.25 13.65 6.48
CA CYS A 113 4.08 14.41 6.02
C CYS A 113 2.88 13.51 5.68
N GLY A 114 2.98 12.19 5.84
CA GLY A 114 1.98 11.23 5.39
C GLY A 114 1.89 11.13 3.86
N VAL A 115 2.90 11.62 3.14
CA VAL A 115 2.94 11.62 1.67
C VAL A 115 3.79 10.46 1.19
N GLN A 116 3.24 9.64 0.29
CA GLN A 116 3.96 8.51 -0.26
C GLN A 116 5.04 8.96 -1.25
N LYS A 117 6.31 8.69 -0.95
CA LYS A 117 7.49 9.02 -1.74
C LYS A 117 8.29 7.77 -2.10
N PHE A 118 9.06 7.83 -3.18
CA PHE A 118 9.96 6.74 -3.58
C PHE A 118 11.08 6.56 -2.56
N VAL A 119 11.37 5.32 -2.15
CA VAL A 119 12.45 5.05 -1.19
C VAL A 119 13.81 5.54 -1.71
N SER A 120 14.00 5.57 -3.03
CA SER A 120 15.23 6.12 -3.63
C SER A 120 15.44 7.61 -3.38
N THR A 121 14.40 8.37 -3.02
CA THR A 121 14.53 9.81 -2.71
C THR A 121 14.94 10.07 -1.27
N THR A 122 14.77 9.09 -0.37
CA THR A 122 15.21 9.19 1.04
C THR A 122 16.67 8.79 1.22
N ILE A 123 17.23 8.03 0.27
CA ILE A 123 18.64 7.64 0.28
C ILE A 123 19.49 8.85 -0.11
N ARG A 124 20.03 9.55 0.90
CA ARG A 124 21.11 10.52 0.67
C ARG A 124 22.36 9.75 0.29
N ARG A 125 22.97 10.10 -0.85
CA ARG A 125 24.32 9.63 -1.17
C ARG A 125 25.29 10.26 -0.19
N SER A 126 25.60 9.56 0.90
CA SER A 126 26.70 9.92 1.78
C SER A 126 27.94 9.16 1.34
N THR A 127 28.77 9.80 0.53
CA THR A 127 30.15 9.33 0.32
C THR A 127 30.94 9.73 1.57
N LEU A 128 31.04 8.82 2.53
CA LEU A 128 31.86 9.03 3.72
C LEU A 128 33.34 9.16 3.30
N PRO A 129 34.14 10.07 3.86
CA PRO A 129 35.57 10.19 3.54
C PRO A 129 36.41 9.08 4.19
N TYR A 130 35.84 7.88 4.35
CA TYR A 130 36.38 6.74 5.09
C TYR A 130 36.23 5.49 4.21
N PRO A 131 37.19 5.24 3.29
CA PRO A 131 37.15 4.10 2.37
C PRO A 131 36.99 2.74 3.06
N GLU A 132 37.51 2.62 4.28
CA GLU A 132 37.38 1.44 5.14
C GLU A 132 35.91 1.10 5.43
N LEU A 133 35.03 2.10 5.51
CA LEU A 133 33.60 1.91 5.78
C LEU A 133 32.78 1.56 4.53
N TYR A 134 33.41 1.42 3.35
CA TYR A 134 32.69 1.01 2.14
C TYR A 134 32.51 -0.50 2.03
N THR A 135 33.28 -1.26 2.82
CA THR A 135 33.18 -2.72 2.86
C THR A 135 32.51 -3.15 4.16
N TRP A 136 31.68 -4.19 4.11
CA TRP A 136 31.03 -4.71 5.32
C TRP A 136 32.06 -5.19 6.36
N GLN A 137 33.22 -5.67 5.90
CA GLN A 137 34.34 -6.08 6.75
C GLN A 137 34.93 -4.90 7.52
N GLY A 138 35.17 -3.77 6.85
CA GLY A 138 35.72 -2.58 7.50
C GLY A 138 34.73 -1.92 8.45
N CYS A 139 33.43 -1.91 8.11
CA CYS A 139 32.38 -1.54 9.06
C CYS A 139 32.39 -2.44 10.30
N GLY A 140 32.48 -3.76 10.12
CA GLY A 140 32.53 -4.72 11.23
C GLY A 140 33.75 -4.54 12.12
N LYS A 141 34.92 -4.32 11.53
CA LYS A 141 36.15 -4.02 12.27
C LYS A 141 36.04 -2.72 13.06
N PHE A 142 35.60 -1.64 12.40
CA PHE A 142 35.39 -0.35 13.05
C PHE A 142 34.51 -0.51 14.29
N VAL A 143 33.32 -1.08 14.15
CA VAL A 143 32.41 -1.27 15.28
C VAL A 143 33.02 -2.18 16.36
N GLY A 144 33.71 -3.25 15.97
CA GLY A 144 34.39 -4.16 16.90
C GLY A 144 35.46 -3.49 17.76
N ASP A 145 36.19 -2.51 17.22
CA ASP A 145 37.20 -1.75 17.96
C ASP A 145 36.59 -0.80 19.02
N TYR A 146 35.29 -0.47 18.92
CA TYR A 146 34.58 0.44 19.86
C TYR A 146 33.57 -0.26 20.77
N ILE A 147 33.40 -1.58 20.67
CA ILE A 147 32.52 -2.35 21.56
C ILE A 147 33.38 -3.19 22.49
N GLU A 148 33.33 -2.87 23.79
CA GLU A 148 33.85 -3.75 24.82
C GLU A 148 32.76 -4.74 25.23
N TYR A 149 33.10 -6.04 25.19
CA TYR A 149 32.18 -7.08 25.63
C TYR A 149 32.19 -7.15 27.16
N GLU A 150 31.05 -6.86 27.79
CA GLU A 150 30.83 -7.08 29.21
C GLU A 150 30.14 -8.46 29.41
N PRO A 151 30.84 -9.47 29.98
CA PRO A 151 30.23 -10.76 30.26
C PRO A 151 29.17 -10.63 31.35
N LEU A 152 28.02 -11.27 31.15
CA LEU A 152 27.00 -11.37 32.20
C LEU A 152 27.54 -12.22 33.36
N ASP A 153 27.49 -11.68 34.60
CA ASP A 153 27.91 -12.36 35.84
C ASP A 153 27.39 -13.80 35.97
N LYS A 154 26.23 -14.09 35.38
CA LYS A 154 25.62 -15.42 35.37
C LYS A 154 24.95 -15.73 34.04
N ALA A 155 25.76 -15.82 32.98
CA ALA A 155 25.32 -16.15 31.62
C ALA A 155 24.46 -17.44 31.52
N LEU A 156 24.53 -18.35 32.51
CA LEU A 156 23.79 -19.61 32.57
C LEU A 156 22.74 -19.69 33.68
N LYS A 157 22.47 -18.61 34.43
CA LYS A 157 21.37 -18.61 35.40
C LYS A 157 20.06 -18.49 34.64
N MET A 158 19.48 -19.62 34.25
CA MET A 158 18.06 -19.65 33.95
C MET A 158 17.29 -19.23 35.21
N VAL A 159 16.21 -18.47 35.03
CA VAL A 159 15.23 -18.21 36.09
C VAL A 159 14.45 -19.51 36.34
N SER A 160 15.13 -20.51 36.88
CA SER A 160 14.47 -21.64 37.53
C SER A 160 14.58 -21.41 39.02
N GLU A 161 13.42 -21.43 39.68
CA GLU A 161 13.20 -21.23 41.12
C GLU A 161 12.93 -19.78 41.54
N SER A 162 11.76 -19.29 41.11
CA SER A 162 10.90 -18.51 41.99
C SER A 162 10.62 -19.37 43.23
N LYS A 163 11.45 -19.24 44.27
CA LYS A 163 11.09 -19.73 45.60
C LYS A 163 9.82 -18.99 45.99
N ARG A 164 8.69 -19.70 45.98
CA ARG A 164 7.49 -19.28 46.69
C ARG A 164 7.88 -19.15 48.16
N VAL A 165 8.20 -17.93 48.58
CA VAL A 165 8.32 -17.60 49.99
C VAL A 165 6.89 -17.57 50.51
N CYS A 166 6.46 -18.69 51.09
CA CYS A 166 5.29 -18.71 51.95
C CYS A 166 5.66 -17.91 53.21
N PHE A 167 5.05 -16.74 53.37
CA PHE A 167 5.04 -16.04 54.66
C PHE A 167 4.16 -16.83 55.62
N HIS A 168 4.74 -17.22 56.75
CA HIS A 168 4.04 -17.83 57.88
C HIS A 168 3.62 -16.77 58.88
#